data_AF-A0A371YT11-F1
#
_entry.id   AF-A0A371YT11-F1
#
_cell.length_a   1.000
_cell.length_b   1.000
_cell.length_c   1.000
_cell.angle_alpha   90.00
_cell.angle_beta   90.00
_cell.angle_gamma   90.00
#
_symmetry.space_group_name_H-M   'P 1'
#
loop_
_entity.id
_entity.type
_entity.pdbx_description
1 polymer ?
#
loop_
_entity_poly.entity_id
_entity_poly.type
_entity_poly.pdbx_seq_one_letter_code
_entity_poly.pdbx_strand_id
1 'polypeptide(L)'
;MSHAQAGNSYSPKTIPVGLQAVKNYIPNTIFWVSADNDSDARYRVLRHDNLKYDSDEGESHAYTVKLRLKPIDDSSLPILECDAIINYDYKDKQISDLSKDIFGHYCENY
;
A
#
# COMPACT_ATOMS: atom_id res chain seq x y z
N MET A 1 -35.37 27.99 23.00
CA MET A 1 -35.53 26.78 22.17
C MET A 1 -34.76 27.06 20.88
N SER A 2 -33.44 26.91 20.91
CA SER A 2 -32.70 25.71 20.46
C SER A 2 -32.95 25.38 18.99
N HIS A 3 -32.12 25.96 18.11
CA HIS A 3 -31.84 25.37 16.81
C HIS A 3 -30.38 24.93 16.84
N ALA A 4 -30.19 23.63 16.71
CA ALA A 4 -28.92 22.94 16.79
C ALA A 4 -27.93 23.52 15.78
N GLN A 5 -26.73 23.85 16.25
CA GLN A 5 -25.57 23.97 15.36
C GLN A 5 -25.34 22.60 14.75
N ALA A 6 -25.49 22.51 13.42
CA ALA A 6 -24.99 21.38 12.66
C ALA A 6 -23.46 21.36 12.80
N GLY A 7 -22.98 20.62 13.81
CA GLY A 7 -21.57 20.32 14.01
C GLY A 7 -21.08 19.31 12.97
N ASN A 8 -21.27 19.58 11.69
CA ASN A 8 -20.65 18.81 10.63
C ASN A 8 -19.23 19.36 10.43
N SER A 9 -18.30 18.89 11.27
CA SER A 9 -16.87 19.02 10.99
C SER A 9 -16.55 18.10 9.79
N TYR A 10 -16.82 18.60 8.58
CA TYR A 10 -16.34 18.02 7.33
C TYR A 10 -14.84 18.24 7.22
N SER A 11 -14.08 17.47 7.97
CA SER A 11 -12.67 17.28 7.68
C SER A 11 -12.43 15.79 7.76
N PRO A 12 -12.27 15.07 6.63
CA PRO A 12 -11.73 13.72 6.67
C PRO A 12 -10.29 13.86 7.17
N LYS A 13 -10.14 13.85 8.49
CA LYS A 13 -8.86 13.71 9.16
C LYS A 13 -8.43 12.31 8.81
N THR A 14 -7.42 12.21 7.95
CA THR A 14 -6.62 11.02 7.69
C THR A 14 -6.68 10.10 8.89
N ILE A 15 -7.37 8.97 8.80
CA ILE A 15 -7.62 8.13 9.95
C ILE A 15 -6.25 7.51 10.32
N PRO A 16 -5.65 7.86 11.46
CA PRO A 16 -4.29 7.44 11.80
C PRO A 16 -4.15 5.92 11.87
N VAL A 17 -5.27 5.23 12.10
CA VAL A 17 -5.37 3.78 12.19
C VAL A 17 -5.04 3.11 10.85
N GLY A 18 -5.58 3.56 9.72
CA GLY A 18 -5.27 2.95 8.42
C GLY A 18 -3.81 3.18 8.01
N LEU A 19 -3.29 4.39 8.25
CA LEU A 19 -1.88 4.69 8.00
C LEU A 19 -0.95 3.81 8.85
N GLN A 20 -1.27 3.60 10.12
CA GLN A 20 -0.50 2.72 11.00
C GLN A 20 -0.61 1.24 10.57
N ALA A 21 -1.80 0.79 10.15
CA ALA A 21 -1.99 -0.55 9.62
C ALA A 21 -1.13 -0.79 8.38
N VAL A 22 -1.09 0.16 7.44
CA VAL A 22 -0.23 0.07 6.25
C VAL A 22 1.25 0.04 6.63
N LYS A 23 1.70 0.91 7.55
CA LYS A 23 3.09 0.90 8.03
C LYS A 23 3.47 -0.42 8.70
N ASN A 24 2.55 -1.08 9.39
CA ASN A 24 2.80 -2.37 10.03
C ASN A 24 2.75 -3.54 9.05
N TYR A 25 1.97 -3.41 7.97
CA TYR A 25 1.88 -4.39 6.89
C TYR A 25 3.19 -4.50 6.12
N ILE A 26 3.72 -3.37 5.61
CA ILE A 26 4.84 -3.35 4.66
C ILE A 26 6.08 -4.17 5.12
N PRO A 27 6.59 -4.08 6.36
CA PRO A 27 7.79 -4.81 6.77
C PRO A 27 7.63 -6.35 6.83
N ASN A 28 6.39 -6.82 6.97
CA ASN A 28 6.07 -8.24 7.14
C ASN A 28 5.57 -8.90 5.85
N THR A 29 5.34 -8.10 4.80
CA THR A 29 4.78 -8.59 3.55
C THR A 29 5.89 -9.06 2.61
N ILE A 30 5.68 -10.25 2.04
CA ILE A 30 6.42 -10.75 0.89
C ILE A 30 5.61 -10.39 -0.34
N PHE A 31 6.26 -9.79 -1.32
CA PHE A 31 5.64 -9.36 -2.57
C PHE A 31 6.01 -10.33 -3.67
N TRP A 32 5.02 -10.76 -4.44
CA TRP A 32 5.25 -11.47 -5.68
C TRP A 32 5.36 -10.44 -6.80
N VAL A 33 6.42 -10.54 -7.59
CA VAL A 33 6.64 -9.70 -8.76
C VAL A 33 6.67 -10.63 -9.97
N SER A 34 5.71 -10.46 -10.85
CA SER A 34 5.64 -11.15 -12.14
C SER A 34 6.46 -10.36 -13.16
N ALA A 35 7.43 -11.02 -13.79
CA ALA A 35 8.17 -10.46 -14.90
C ALA A 35 7.41 -10.64 -16.23
N ASP A 36 7.81 -9.89 -17.27
CA ASP A 36 7.18 -9.92 -18.61
C ASP A 36 7.17 -11.31 -19.28
N ASN A 37 7.99 -12.24 -18.78
CA ASN A 37 8.08 -13.63 -19.24
C ASN A 37 7.19 -14.58 -18.42
N ASP A 38 6.20 -14.05 -17.69
CA ASP A 38 5.30 -14.77 -16.78
C ASP A 38 6.00 -15.55 -15.66
N SER A 39 7.25 -15.20 -15.33
CA SER A 39 7.94 -15.76 -14.17
C SER A 39 7.66 -14.94 -12.93
N ASP A 40 7.21 -15.63 -11.87
CA ASP A 40 6.95 -15.03 -10.57
C ASP A 40 8.17 -15.18 -9.66
N ALA A 41 8.61 -14.08 -9.07
CA ALA A 41 9.67 -14.07 -8.08
C ALA A 41 9.21 -13.41 -6.78
N ARG A 42 9.65 -13.95 -5.65
CA ARG A 42 9.37 -13.37 -4.33
C ARG A 42 10.39 -12.32 -3.97
N TYR A 43 9.90 -11.20 -3.49
CA TYR A 43 10.71 -10.09 -3.00
C TYR A 43 10.31 -9.71 -1.58
N ARG A 44 11.30 -9.27 -0.81
CA ARG A 44 11.12 -8.67 0.51
C ARG A 44 11.38 -7.19 0.45
N VAL A 45 10.60 -6.41 1.20
CA VAL A 45 10.84 -4.98 1.36
C VAL A 45 12.11 -4.75 2.17
N LEU A 46 13.05 -4.02 1.58
CA LEU A 46 14.20 -3.45 2.29
C LEU A 46 13.85 -2.09 2.90
N ARG A 47 13.08 -1.30 2.16
CA ARG A 47 12.72 0.08 2.53
C ARG A 47 11.40 0.48 1.89
N HIS A 48 10.68 1.36 2.57
CA HIS A 48 9.51 2.03 2.02
C HIS A 48 9.61 3.55 2.22
N ASP A 49 9.26 4.32 1.20
CA ASP A 49 9.27 5.79 1.21
C ASP A 49 7.98 6.35 0.62
N ASN A 50 7.79 7.67 0.76
CA ASN A 50 6.70 8.41 0.12
C ASN A 50 5.29 7.84 0.37
N LEU A 51 5.04 7.31 1.58
CA LEU A 51 3.73 6.84 1.98
C LEU A 51 2.75 8.02 2.02
N LYS A 52 1.95 8.15 0.97
CA LYS A 52 0.96 9.20 0.78
C LYS A 52 -0.43 8.62 0.80
N TYR A 53 -1.35 9.37 1.36
CA TYR A 53 -2.76 9.04 1.39
C TYR A 53 -3.41 9.50 0.10
N ASP A 54 -4.14 8.60 -0.57
CA ASP A 54 -5.05 8.94 -1.65
C ASP A 54 -6.50 8.86 -1.14
N SER A 55 -7.27 9.90 -1.43
CA SER A 55 -8.66 9.98 -0.98
C SER A 55 -9.57 9.34 -2.02
N ASP A 56 -9.59 8.01 -2.06
CA ASP A 56 -10.68 7.30 -2.73
C ASP A 56 -12.00 7.60 -2.02
N GLU A 57 -13.04 7.95 -2.77
CA GLU A 57 -14.35 8.41 -2.25
C GLU A 57 -15.22 7.25 -1.66
N GLY A 58 -14.62 6.14 -1.23
CA GLY A 58 -15.29 4.91 -0.78
C GLY A 58 -15.06 4.49 0.67
N GLU A 59 -15.52 3.29 1.05
CA GLU A 59 -15.29 2.65 2.36
C GLU A 59 -13.85 2.14 2.55
N SER A 60 -13.04 2.23 1.50
CA SER A 60 -11.64 1.81 1.43
C SER A 60 -10.77 2.99 1.01
N HIS A 61 -9.52 3.01 1.48
CA HIS A 61 -8.55 4.04 1.10
C HIS A 61 -7.28 3.44 0.54
N ALA A 62 -6.80 4.05 -0.52
CA ALA A 62 -5.52 3.75 -1.13
C ALA A 62 -4.38 4.56 -0.48
N TYR A 63 -3.26 3.89 -0.25
CA TYR A 63 -2.00 4.53 0.13
C TYR A 63 -0.95 4.25 -0.93
N THR A 64 -0.45 5.30 -1.58
CA THR A 64 0.66 5.18 -2.51
C THR A 64 1.97 5.09 -1.73
N VAL A 65 2.83 4.14 -2.09
CA VAL A 65 4.13 3.92 -1.43
C VAL A 65 5.18 3.54 -2.46
N LYS A 66 6.41 4.04 -2.27
CA LYS A 66 7.60 3.56 -2.97
C LYS A 66 8.25 2.45 -2.17
N LEU A 67 8.43 1.28 -2.76
CA LEU A 67 9.11 0.15 -2.14
C LEU A 67 10.44 -0.13 -2.81
N ARG A 68 11.48 -0.38 -2.01
CA ARG A 68 12.70 -1.02 -2.48
C ARG A 68 12.66 -2.50 -2.11
N LEU A 69 12.69 -3.36 -3.12
CA LEU A 69 12.44 -4.78 -3.04
C LEU A 69 13.72 -5.57 -3.32
N LYS A 70 14.03 -6.54 -2.47
CA LYS A 70 15.15 -7.49 -2.66
C LYS A 70 14.61 -8.88 -2.95
N PRO A 71 15.13 -9.58 -3.97
CA PRO A 71 14.69 -10.94 -4.27
C PRO A 71 15.05 -11.89 -3.12
N ILE A 72 14.16 -12.84 -2.86
CA ILE A 72 14.29 -13.87 -1.81
C ILE A 72 14.88 -15.15 -2.38
N ASP A 73 14.37 -15.59 -3.54
CA ASP A 73 14.64 -16.92 -4.10
C ASP A 73 15.88 -16.98 -5.00
N ASP A 74 16.13 -15.90 -5.74
CA ASP A 74 17.23 -15.80 -6.67
C ASP A 74 17.96 -14.47 -6.49
N SER A 75 19.15 -14.53 -5.87
CA SER A 75 19.98 -13.35 -5.63
C SER A 75 20.62 -12.77 -6.89
N SER A 76 20.51 -13.44 -8.04
CA SER A 76 20.94 -12.90 -9.33
C SER A 76 19.96 -11.87 -9.89
N LEU A 77 18.71 -11.87 -9.40
CA LEU A 77 17.72 -10.87 -9.76
C LEU A 77 18.08 -9.49 -9.17
N PRO A 78 17.75 -8.40 -9.88
CA PRO A 78 18.05 -7.05 -9.42
C PRO A 78 17.23 -6.66 -8.19
N ILE A 79 17.72 -5.66 -7.47
CA ILE A 79 16.87 -4.92 -6.52
C ILE A 79 15.93 -4.05 -7.35
N LEU A 80 14.65 -4.05 -6.99
CA LEU A 80 13.63 -3.27 -7.68
C LEU A 80 13.23 -2.06 -6.84
N GLU A 81 12.93 -0.94 -7.51
CA GLU A 81 12.15 0.14 -6.94
C GLU A 81 10.77 0.16 -7.60
N CYS A 82 9.73 -0.04 -6.80
CA CYS A 82 8.36 -0.16 -7.28
C CYS A 82 7.47 0.90 -6.65
N ASP A 83 6.65 1.54 -7.48
CA ASP A 83 5.51 2.31 -7.02
C ASP A 83 4.32 1.39 -6.80
N ALA A 84 3.54 1.69 -5.76
CA ALA A 84 2.53 0.78 -5.30
C ALA A 84 1.36 1.41 -4.59
N ILE A 85 0.23 0.72 -4.62
CA ILE A 85 -1.00 1.13 -3.96
C ILE A 85 -1.42 0.05 -2.96
N ILE A 86 -1.48 0.43 -1.69
CA ILE A 86 -1.97 -0.42 -0.60
C ILE A 86 -3.36 0.06 -0.20
N ASN A 87 -4.36 -0.78 -0.42
CA ASN A 87 -5.75 -0.51 -0.10
C ASN A 87 -6.08 -1.00 1.31
N TYR A 88 -6.59 -0.11 2.16
CA TYR A 88 -7.06 -0.43 3.50
C TYR A 88 -8.58 -0.28 3.57
N ASP A 89 -9.27 -1.34 3.98
CA ASP A 89 -10.72 -1.36 4.18
C ASP A 89 -11.07 -0.99 5.63
N TYR A 90 -11.86 0.07 5.82
CA TYR A 90 -12.25 0.50 7.17
C TYR A 90 -13.31 -0.39 7.82
N LYS A 91 -14.20 -0.97 7.01
CA LYS A 91 -15.29 -1.80 7.49
C LYS A 91 -14.73 -3.07 8.15
N ASP A 92 -13.79 -3.70 7.46
CA ASP A 92 -13.18 -4.95 7.89
C ASP A 92 -11.88 -4.74 8.67
N LYS A 93 -11.39 -3.48 8.75
CA LYS A 93 -10.15 -3.08 9.42
C LYS A 93 -8.93 -3.88 8.96
N GLN A 94 -8.87 -4.16 7.65
CA GLN A 94 -7.86 -5.03 7.06
C GLN A 94 -7.30 -4.42 5.79
N ILE A 95 -6.08 -4.83 5.43
CA ILE A 95 -5.51 -4.54 4.11
C ILE A 95 -6.24 -5.42 3.10
N SER A 96 -6.80 -4.81 2.06
CA SER A 96 -7.55 -5.50 1.02
C SER A 96 -6.65 -6.48 0.28
N ASP A 97 -7.20 -7.64 -0.10
CA ASP A 97 -6.52 -8.64 -0.93
C ASP A 97 -6.09 -8.07 -2.28
N LEU A 98 -6.76 -7.03 -2.78
CA LEU A 98 -6.33 -6.30 -3.98
C LEU A 98 -4.90 -5.79 -3.83
N SER A 99 -4.47 -5.42 -2.62
CA SER A 99 -3.10 -4.97 -2.33
C SER A 99 -2.03 -6.05 -2.47
N LYS A 100 -2.39 -7.31 -2.76
CA LYS A 100 -1.44 -8.39 -3.01
C LYS A 100 -0.95 -8.42 -4.46
N ASP A 101 -1.74 -7.89 -5.40
CA ASP A 101 -1.50 -8.01 -6.85
C ASP A 101 -1.20 -6.66 -7.56
N ILE A 102 -1.34 -5.52 -6.88
CA ILE A 102 -1.23 -4.18 -7.52
C ILE A 102 0.24 -3.72 -7.79
N PHE A 103 1.24 -4.45 -7.31
CA PHE A 103 2.64 -3.98 -7.35
C PHE A 103 3.33 -4.14 -8.73
N GLY A 104 2.63 -4.61 -9.76
CA GLY A 104 3.19 -4.87 -11.08
C GLY A 104 3.10 -3.73 -12.10
N HIS A 105 2.50 -2.57 -11.78
CA HIS A 105 2.28 -1.56 -12.82
C HIS A 105 3.57 -0.82 -13.24
N TYR A 106 4.50 -0.53 -12.31
CA TYR A 106 5.79 0.08 -12.63
C TYR A 106 6.85 -0.27 -11.56
N CYS A 107 7.65 -1.31 -11.83
CA CYS A 107 8.90 -1.59 -11.12
C CYS A 107 10.07 -1.29 -12.04
N GLU A 108 11.04 -0.53 -11.57
CA GLU A 108 12.28 -0.24 -12.31
C GLU A 108 13.48 -0.88 -11.59
N ASN A 109 14.51 -1.22 -12.35
CA ASN A 109 15.78 -1.69 -11.80
C ASN A 109 16.47 -0.55 -11.04
N TYR A 110 16.94 -0.83 -9.82
CA TYR A 110 17.71 0.12 -9.01
C TYR A 110 19.18 0.21 -9.41
#